data_AF-A0A3M1EP91-F1
#
_entry.id   AF-A0A3M1EP91-F1
#
_cell.length_a   1.000
_cell.length_b   1.000
_cell.length_c   1.000
_cell.angle_alpha   90.00
_cell.angle_beta   90.00
_cell.angle_gamma   90.00
#
_symmetry.space_group_name_H-M   'P 1'
#
loop_
_entity.id
_entity.type
_entity.pdbx_description
1 polymer ?
#
loop_
_entity_poly.entity_id
_entity_poly.type
_entity_poly.pdbx_seq_one_letter_code
_entity_poly.pdbx_strand_id
1 'polypeptide(L)' 'MRGIPVSLIYLLAVLGAIYLFNPTAGIFELLPDNLPVVGNLDEGVAAMLVWYGLVELLERRKGRL' A
#
# COMPACT_ATOMS: atom_id res chain seq x y z
N MET A 1 -16.42 -0.27 5.49
CA MET A 1 -15.73 0.83 6.19
C MET A 1 -16.53 2.11 6.00
N ARG A 2 -17.39 2.49 6.96
CA ARG A 2 -18.26 3.68 6.80
C ARG A 2 -17.49 4.92 7.26
N GLY A 3 -16.93 5.68 6.32
CA GLY A 3 -16.32 6.99 6.61
C GLY A 3 -15.16 7.38 5.71
N ILE A 4 -14.44 6.41 5.12
CA ILE A 4 -13.33 6.69 4.21
C ILE A 4 -13.86 6.76 2.78
N PRO A 5 -13.63 7.86 2.03
CA PRO A 5 -14.05 7.96 0.65
C PRO A 5 -13.25 6.97 -0.21
N VAL A 6 -13.94 6.22 -1.08
CA VAL A 6 -13.29 5.18 -1.89
C VAL A 6 -12.24 5.73 -2.86
N SER A 7 -12.40 6.98 -3.30
CA SER A 7 -11.36 7.68 -4.07
C SER A 7 -10.04 7.78 -3.29
N LEU A 8 -10.09 7.99 -1.97
CA LEU A 8 -8.90 8.01 -1.12
C LEU A 8 -8.26 6.63 -0.99
N ILE A 9 -9.07 5.56 -0.90
CA ILE A 9 -8.56 4.19 -0.88
C ILE A 9 -7.77 3.90 -2.16
N TYR A 10 -8.32 4.24 -3.33
CA TYR A 10 -7.62 4.05 -4.60
C TYR A 10 -6.39 4.95 -4.75
N LEU A 11 -6.45 6.21 -4.29
CA LEU A 11 -5.30 7.11 -4.29
C LEU A 11 -4.16 6.51 -3.46
N LEU A 12 -4.44 6.06 -2.25
CA LEU A 12 -3.44 5.46 -1.36
C LEU A 12 -2.88 4.14 -1.93
N ALA A 13 -3.72 3.32 -2.56
CA ALA A 13 -3.27 2.10 -3.22
C ALA A 13 -2.32 2.39 -4.39
N VAL A 14 -2.59 3.42 -5.19
CA VAL A 14 -1.69 3.85 -6.29
C VAL A 14 -0.37 4.38 -5.74
N LEU A 15 -0.40 5.20 -4.69
CA LEU A 15 0.81 5.71 -4.04
C LEU A 15 1.65 4.58 -3.44
N GLY A 16 1.02 3.59 -2.80
CA GLY A 16 1.69 2.39 -2.30
C GLY A 16 2.32 1.57 -3.43
N ALA A 17 1.65 1.43 -4.57
CA ALA A 17 2.21 0.74 -5.73
C ALA A 17 3.43 1.47 -6.29
N ILE A 18 3.36 2.80 -6.43
CA ILE A 18 4.49 3.62 -6.89
C ILE A 18 5.69 3.47 -5.94
N TYR A 19 5.45 3.46 -4.62
CA TYR A 19 6.48 3.24 -3.61
C TYR A 19 7.13 1.85 -3.74
N LEU A 20 6.31 0.80 -3.81
CA LEU A 20 6.78 -0.59 -3.90
C LEU A 20 7.52 -0.90 -5.21
N PHE A 21 7.13 -0.25 -6.32
CA PHE A 21 7.80 -0.36 -7.61
C PHE A 21 8.93 0.66 -7.80
N ASN A 22 9.30 1.42 -6.78
CA ASN A 22 10.46 2.30 -6.83
C ASN A 22 11.67 1.61 -6.16
N PRO A 23 12.47 0.82 -6.92
CA PRO A 23 13.62 0.09 -6.36
C PRO A 23 14.73 1.00 -5.83
N THR A 24 14.66 2.31 -6.10
CA THR A 24 15.62 3.29 -5.57
C THR A 24 15.23 3.88 -4.21
N ALA A 25 13.98 3.66 -3.76
CA ALA A 25 13.48 4.22 -2.50
C ALA A 25 14.17 3.61 -1.26
N GLY A 26 14.41 2.30 -1.26
CA GLY A 26 15.15 1.61 -0.17
C GLY A 26 16.65 1.92 -0.10
N ILE A 27 17.19 2.67 -1.06
CA ILE A 27 18.62 3.08 -1.06
C ILE A 27 18.83 4.40 -0.29
N PHE A 28 17.76 5.18 -0.06
CA PHE A 28 17.80 6.50 0.61
C PHE A 28 17.21 6.49 2.03
N GLU A 29 17.31 5.37 2.75
CA GLU A 29 16.87 5.27 4.14
C GLU A 29 17.84 6.03 5.08
N LEU A 30 17.39 7.20 5.53
CA LEU A 30 18.06 8.03 6.55
C LEU A 30 17.96 7.43 7.96
N LEU A 31 17.10 6.42 8.15
CA LEU A 31 16.87 5.71 9.41
C LEU A 31 17.34 4.26 9.26
N PRO A 32 18.12 3.71 10.20
CA PRO A 32 18.52 2.31 10.15
C PRO A 32 17.34 1.42 10.60
N ASP A 33 16.46 1.05 9.68
CA ASP A 33 15.33 0.13 9.92
C ASP A 33 15.79 -1.34 9.75
N ASN A 34 16.89 -1.70 10.43
CA ASN A 34 17.67 -2.92 10.23
C ASN A 34 17.37 -4.05 11.25
N LEU A 35 16.11 -4.24 11.64
CA LEU A 35 15.75 -5.44 12.39
C LEU A 35 15.90 -6.66 11.46
N PRO A 36 16.74 -7.66 11.80
CA PRO A 36 17.17 -8.74 10.91
C PRO A 36 16.06 -9.73 10.50
N VAL A 37 14.81 -9.48 10.89
CA VAL A 37 13.63 -10.31 10.59
C VAL A 37 12.53 -9.51 9.86
N VAL A 38 12.52 -8.17 9.96
CA VAL A 38 11.54 -7.29 9.31
C VAL A 38 12.33 -6.20 8.58
N GLY A 39 12.61 -6.43 7.30
CA GLY A 39 13.10 -5.37 6.42
C GLY A 39 11.95 -4.41 6.09
N ASN A 40 12.22 -3.12 6.21
CA ASN A 40 11.45 -1.97 5.73
C ASN A 40 9.96 -1.95 6.08
N LEU A 41 9.64 -1.40 7.26
CA LEU A 41 8.26 -1.30 7.75
C LEU A 41 7.36 -0.52 6.78
N ASP A 42 7.92 0.47 6.09
CA ASP A 42 7.20 1.29 5.14
C ASP A 42 6.81 0.54 3.84
N GLU A 43 7.62 -0.39 3.36
CA GLU A 43 7.28 -1.30 2.26
C GLU A 43 6.11 -2.19 2.65
N GLY A 44 6.07 -2.66 3.91
CA GLY A 44 4.93 -3.40 4.46
C GLY A 44 3.64 -2.58 4.49
N VAL A 45 3.73 -1.30 4.87
CA VAL A 45 2.60 -0.37 4.81
C VAL A 45 2.16 -0.13 3.37
N ALA A 46 3.09 0.09 2.45
CA ALA A 46 2.80 0.29 1.03
C ALA A 46 2.10 -0.95 0.42
N ALA A 47 2.58 -2.16 0.72
CA ALA A 47 1.95 -3.41 0.30
C ALA A 47 0.52 -3.55 0.85
N MET A 48 0.29 -3.18 2.11
CA MET A 48 -1.04 -3.18 2.72
C MET A 48 -1.98 -2.19 2.02
N LEU A 49 -1.52 -0.97 1.69
CA LEU A 49 -2.33 0.01 0.96
C LEU A 49 -2.76 -0.50 -0.42
N VAL A 50 -1.82 -1.12 -1.16
CA VAL A 50 -2.10 -1.76 -2.45
C VAL A 50 -3.14 -2.88 -2.29
N TRP A 51 -2.94 -3.76 -1.31
CA TRP A 51 -3.84 -4.86 -1.01
C TRP A 51 -5.27 -4.39 -0.69
N TYR A 52 -5.41 -3.38 0.16
CA TYR A 52 -6.71 -2.82 0.50
C TYR A 52 -7.43 -2.23 -0.72
N GLY A 53 -6.71 -1.53 -1.60
CA GLY A 53 -7.29 -1.03 -2.85
C GLY A 53 -7.79 -2.15 -3.78
N LEU A 54 -7.06 -3.27 -3.85
CA LEU A 54 -7.47 -4.45 -4.61
C LEU A 54 -8.71 -5.10 -4.02
N VAL A 55 -8.77 -5.28 -2.70
CA VAL A 55 -9.95 -5.84 -2.02
C VAL A 55 -11.19 -4.97 -2.28
N GLU A 56 -11.08 -3.65 -2.10
CA GLU A 56 -12.19 -2.73 -2.37
C GLU A 56 -12.65 -2.79 -3.85
N LEU A 57 -11.71 -2.94 -4.79
CA LEU A 57 -12.05 -3.13 -6.21
C LEU A 57 -12.82 -4.44 -6.45
N LEU A 58 -12.38 -5.54 -5.85
CA LEU A 58 -13.01 -6.86 -6.00
C LEU A 58 -14.39 -6.91 -5.34
N GLU A 59 -14.54 -6.35 -4.13
CA GLU A 59 -15.82 -6.26 -3.43
C GLU A 59 -16.84 -5.43 -4.23
N ARG A 60 -16.40 -4.33 -4.83
CA ARG A 60 -17.25 -3.51 -5.71
C ARG A 60 -17.67 -4.22 -6.99
N ARG A 61 -16.84 -5.09 -7.56
CA ARG A 61 -17.24 -5.92 -8.71
C ARG A 61 -18.29 -6.96 -8.29
N LYS A 62 -18.13 -7.55 -7.11
CA LYS A 62 -19.04 -8.59 -6.60
C LYS A 62 -20.41 -8.04 -6.18
N GLY A 63 -20.47 -6.80 -5.66
CA GLY A 63 -21.74 -6.13 -5.33
C GLY A 63 -22.46 -5.49 -6.52
N ARG A 64 -21.90 -5.59 -7.73
CA ARG A 64 -22.49 -5.08 -8.99
C ARG A 64 -23.00 -6.20 -9.92
N LEU A 65 -22.76 -7.47 -9.56
CA LEU A 65 -23.32 -8.68 -10.18
C LEU A 65 -24.47 -9.18 -9.31
#